data_AF-A0A3F2V5P8-F1
#
_entry.id   AF-A0A3F2V5P8-F1
#
_cell.length_a   1.000
_cell.length_b   1.000
_cell.length_c   1.000
_cell.angle_alpha   90.00
_cell.angle_beta   90.00
_cell.angle_gamma   90.00
#
_symmetry.space_group_name_H-M   'P 1'
#
loop_
_entity.id
_entity.type
_entity.pdbx_description
1 polymer ?
#
loop_
_entity_poly.entity_id
_entity_poly.type
_entity_poly.pdbx_seq_one_letter_code
_entity_poly.pdbx_strand_id
1 'polypeptide(L)'
;MKKILILCMAMVLPSACLANDDQQLAKIALEQAQTDLDAYSEALDACKKSESTLPKDIFSGLSLTLDQKKLVMMYHATKANYECAKPAMNQYLVSASILAHYAPEKAEGLSKGGSLVIYDAIKVFELAPRYNELPAGTREKLGTVDVLRKPFNIISSADNLDI
;
A
#
# COMPACT_ATOMS: atom_id res chain seq x y z
N MET A 1 72.67 -8.14 -30.36
CA MET A 1 72.31 -8.85 -29.12
C MET A 1 71.15 -8.13 -28.47
N LYS A 2 69.98 -8.77 -28.44
CA LYS A 2 68.72 -8.30 -27.84
C LYS A 2 68.76 -8.49 -26.31
N LYS A 3 67.92 -7.73 -25.58
CA LYS A 3 67.30 -7.96 -24.25
C LYS A 3 67.56 -6.78 -23.30
N ILE A 4 66.62 -6.23 -22.53
CA ILE A 4 65.20 -6.49 -22.25
C ILE A 4 64.59 -5.13 -21.89
N LEU A 5 63.45 -4.80 -22.51
CA LEU A 5 62.67 -3.61 -22.21
C LEU A 5 61.95 -3.83 -20.88
N ILE A 6 62.10 -2.89 -19.96
CA ILE A 6 61.31 -2.80 -18.73
C ILE A 6 59.87 -2.45 -19.15
N LEU A 7 58.94 -3.39 -18.97
CA LEU A 7 57.51 -3.15 -19.14
C LEU A 7 56.80 -3.58 -17.85
N CYS A 8 56.84 -2.69 -16.86
CA CYS A 8 55.97 -2.73 -15.69
C CYS A 8 54.99 -1.56 -15.80
N MET A 9 53.78 -1.78 -15.27
CA MET A 9 52.75 -0.78 -14.99
C MET A 9 52.01 -0.17 -16.19
N ALA A 10 50.91 -0.82 -16.59
CA ALA A 10 49.66 -0.14 -16.96
C ALA A 10 48.52 -1.16 -17.18
N MET A 11 48.14 -1.89 -16.13
CA MET A 11 46.82 -2.56 -16.08
C MET A 11 46.25 -2.37 -14.68
N VAL A 12 45.89 -1.13 -14.34
CA VAL A 12 45.04 -0.84 -13.18
C VAL A 12 43.73 -0.26 -13.72
N LEU A 13 42.82 -1.19 -14.02
CA LEU A 13 41.39 -1.18 -13.73
C LEU A 13 40.60 0.13 -14.00
N PRO A 14 39.76 0.17 -15.07
CA PRO A 14 38.71 1.20 -15.20
C PRO A 14 37.45 0.82 -14.38
N SER A 15 37.61 0.30 -13.16
CA SER A 15 36.48 -0.11 -12.30
C SER A 15 35.95 1.02 -11.40
N ALA A 16 36.61 2.18 -11.38
CA ALA A 16 36.27 3.28 -10.47
C ALA A 16 35.08 4.15 -10.92
N CYS A 17 34.62 4.04 -12.18
CA CYS A 17 33.51 4.87 -12.66
C CYS A 17 32.11 4.34 -12.30
N LEU A 18 31.96 3.04 -11.99
CA LEU A 18 30.64 2.45 -11.71
C LEU A 18 30.20 2.64 -10.25
N ALA A 19 31.13 2.75 -9.31
CA ALA A 19 30.80 2.86 -7.88
C ALA A 19 30.22 4.23 -7.48
N ASN A 20 30.49 5.29 -8.25
CA ASN A 20 29.99 6.64 -7.98
C ASN A 20 28.52 6.80 -8.39
N ASP A 21 28.12 6.16 -9.50
CA ASP A 21 26.77 6.23 -10.04
C ASP A 21 25.76 5.51 -9.11
N ASP A 22 26.13 4.36 -8.56
CA ASP A 22 25.28 3.60 -7.62
C ASP A 22 25.03 4.36 -6.31
N GLN A 23 26.03 5.09 -5.78
CA GLN A 23 25.84 5.92 -4.59
C GLN A 23 24.90 7.10 -4.85
N GLN A 24 25.00 7.72 -6.02
CA GLN A 24 24.11 8.80 -6.42
C GLN A 24 22.67 8.29 -6.62
N LEU A 25 22.51 7.16 -7.31
CA LEU A 25 21.20 6.52 -7.51
C LEU A 25 20.58 6.08 -6.18
N ALA A 26 21.38 5.53 -5.26
CA ALA A 26 20.92 5.19 -3.91
C ALA A 26 20.42 6.42 -3.12
N LYS A 27 21.07 7.58 -3.28
CA LYS A 27 20.62 8.83 -2.65
C LYS A 27 19.28 9.29 -3.24
N ILE A 28 19.17 9.34 -4.56
CA ILE A 28 17.94 9.73 -5.25
C ILE A 28 16.78 8.79 -4.88
N ALA A 29 17.03 7.47 -4.87
CA ALA A 29 16.02 6.48 -4.51
C ALA A 29 15.53 6.64 -3.05
N LEU A 30 16.43 7.01 -2.13
CA LEU A 30 16.05 7.26 -0.73
C LEU A 30 15.17 8.51 -0.61
N GLU A 31 15.58 9.62 -1.23
CA GLU A 31 14.82 10.88 -1.21
C GLU A 31 13.42 10.68 -1.83
N GLN A 32 13.33 9.92 -2.93
CA GLN A 32 12.05 9.59 -3.54
C GLN A 32 11.19 8.70 -2.64
N ALA A 33 11.76 7.65 -2.04
CA ALA A 33 11.01 6.77 -1.14
C ALA A 33 10.47 7.52 0.09
N GLN A 34 11.21 8.50 0.62
CA GLN A 34 10.74 9.37 1.70
C GLN A 34 9.60 10.28 1.24
N THR A 35 9.75 10.92 0.08
CA THR A 35 8.72 11.78 -0.50
C THR A 35 7.41 11.01 -0.74
N ASP A 36 7.50 9.79 -1.28
CA ASP A 36 6.32 8.96 -1.55
C ASP A 36 5.69 8.43 -0.25
N LEU A 37 6.47 8.23 0.80
CA LEU A 37 5.95 7.87 2.13
C LEU A 37 5.14 9.02 2.73
N ASP A 38 5.64 10.25 2.63
CA ASP A 38 4.92 11.44 3.08
C ASP A 38 3.62 11.61 2.28
N ALA A 39 3.68 11.44 0.95
CA ALA A 39 2.49 11.48 0.09
C ALA A 39 1.47 10.38 0.44
N TYR A 40 1.93 9.18 0.79
CA TYR A 40 1.05 8.12 1.29
C TYR A 40 0.40 8.49 2.64
N SER A 41 1.16 9.08 3.56
CA SER A 41 0.62 9.57 4.83
C SER A 41 -0.45 10.66 4.62
N GLU A 42 -0.20 11.61 3.73
CA GLU A 42 -1.17 12.64 3.36
C GLU A 42 -2.43 12.04 2.71
N ALA A 43 -2.26 11.02 1.86
CA ALA A 43 -3.39 10.31 1.26
C ALA A 43 -4.24 9.61 2.33
N LEU A 44 -3.63 8.94 3.31
CA LEU A 44 -4.36 8.32 4.43
C LEU A 44 -5.17 9.36 5.22
N ASP A 45 -4.58 10.51 5.52
CA ASP A 45 -5.26 11.60 6.22
C ASP A 45 -6.42 12.17 5.39
N ALA A 46 -6.25 12.31 4.07
CA ALA A 46 -7.30 12.74 3.17
C ALA A 46 -8.45 11.72 3.11
N CYS A 47 -8.14 10.43 3.00
CA CYS A 47 -9.12 9.35 3.03
C CYS A 47 -9.92 9.37 4.33
N LYS A 48 -9.26 9.50 5.48
CA LYS A 48 -9.91 9.60 6.79
C LYS A 48 -10.81 10.83 6.90
N LYS A 49 -10.38 12.00 6.42
CA LYS A 49 -11.20 13.22 6.39
C LYS A 49 -12.41 13.12 5.47
N SER A 50 -12.35 12.24 4.46
CA SER A 50 -13.45 11.97 3.55
C SER A 50 -14.46 10.94 4.07
N GLU A 51 -14.19 10.33 5.24
CA GLU A 51 -15.09 9.35 5.84
C GLU A 51 -16.48 9.96 6.08
N SER A 52 -17.49 9.18 5.70
CA SER A 52 -18.89 9.44 6.03
C SER A 52 -19.42 8.39 7.01
N THR A 53 -20.59 8.65 7.59
CA THR A 53 -21.34 7.65 8.35
C THR A 53 -22.34 6.97 7.42
N LEU A 54 -22.43 5.64 7.47
CA LEU A 54 -23.37 4.90 6.64
C LEU A 54 -24.83 5.23 7.03
N PRO A 55 -25.75 5.38 6.05
CA PRO A 55 -27.18 5.56 6.31
C PRO A 55 -27.79 4.39 7.08
N LYS A 56 -28.79 4.64 7.94
CA LYS A 56 -29.44 3.60 8.77
C LYS A 56 -30.08 2.48 7.95
N ASP A 57 -30.54 2.81 6.75
CA ASP A 57 -31.27 1.95 5.84
C ASP A 57 -30.35 1.28 4.80
N ILE A 58 -29.02 1.34 4.97
CA ILE A 58 -28.06 0.84 3.97
C ILE A 58 -28.22 -0.66 3.67
N PHE A 59 -28.72 -1.43 4.63
CA PHE A 59 -29.00 -2.86 4.50
C PHE A 59 -30.49 -3.16 4.31
N SER A 60 -31.32 -2.14 4.08
CA SER A 60 -32.75 -2.31 3.84
C SER A 60 -32.98 -3.20 2.60
N GLY A 61 -33.88 -4.18 2.72
CA GLY A 61 -34.14 -5.16 1.66
C GLY A 61 -33.07 -6.26 1.52
N LEU A 62 -32.10 -6.33 2.43
CA LEU A 62 -31.16 -7.44 2.57
C LEU A 62 -31.40 -8.20 3.88
N SER A 63 -31.61 -9.50 3.79
CA SER A 63 -31.75 -10.38 4.96
C SER A 63 -30.38 -10.79 5.50
N LEU A 64 -29.63 -9.83 6.05
CA LEU A 64 -28.32 -10.06 6.66
C LEU A 64 -28.43 -10.33 8.16
N THR A 65 -27.73 -11.35 8.66
CA THR A 65 -27.50 -11.52 10.10
C THR A 65 -26.58 -10.43 10.64
N LEU A 66 -26.53 -10.26 11.97
CA LEU A 66 -25.62 -9.30 12.62
C LEU A 66 -24.16 -9.52 12.21
N ASP A 67 -23.70 -10.78 12.23
CA ASP A 67 -22.32 -11.13 11.84
C ASP A 67 -22.05 -10.84 10.37
N GLN A 68 -23.04 -11.05 9.50
CA GLN A 68 -22.92 -10.68 8.08
C GLN A 68 -22.85 -9.17 7.89
N LYS A 69 -23.63 -8.38 8.63
CA LYS A 69 -23.52 -6.91 8.60
C LYS A 69 -22.12 -6.45 9.04
N LYS A 70 -21.61 -7.01 10.15
CA LYS A 70 -20.24 -6.74 10.63
C LYS A 70 -19.19 -7.09 9.58
N LEU A 71 -19.29 -8.26 8.97
CA LEU A 71 -18.40 -8.70 7.89
C LEU A 71 -18.45 -7.75 6.68
N VAL A 72 -19.64 -7.36 6.24
CA VAL A 72 -19.84 -6.44 5.11
C VAL A 72 -19.23 -5.08 5.43
N MET A 73 -19.48 -4.54 6.62
CA MET A 73 -18.90 -3.28 7.06
C MET A 73 -17.37 -3.33 7.12
N MET A 74 -16.81 -4.35 7.75
CA MET A 74 -15.35 -4.53 7.82
C MET A 74 -14.73 -4.65 6.43
N TYR A 75 -15.31 -5.49 5.57
CA TYR A 75 -14.79 -5.70 4.22
C TYR A 75 -14.81 -4.42 3.39
N HIS A 76 -15.96 -3.73 3.33
CA HIS A 76 -16.10 -2.54 2.50
C HIS A 76 -15.34 -1.33 3.07
N ALA A 77 -15.27 -1.15 4.39
CA ALA A 77 -14.46 -0.09 4.99
C ALA A 77 -12.98 -0.26 4.67
N THR A 78 -12.42 -1.45 4.95
CA THR A 78 -11.02 -1.75 4.65
C THR A 78 -10.73 -1.64 3.16
N LYS A 79 -11.63 -2.13 2.31
CA LYS A 79 -11.48 -2.03 0.86
C LYS A 79 -11.51 -0.59 0.37
N ALA A 80 -12.41 0.23 0.90
CA ALA A 80 -12.50 1.64 0.53
C ALA A 80 -11.26 2.42 0.97
N ASN A 81 -10.75 2.16 2.18
CA ASN A 81 -9.52 2.78 2.67
C ASN A 81 -8.30 2.36 1.82
N TYR A 82 -8.19 1.06 1.53
CA TYR A 82 -7.19 0.53 0.62
C TYR A 82 -7.24 1.22 -0.75
N GLU A 83 -8.38 1.18 -1.45
CA GLU A 83 -8.50 1.74 -2.80
C GLU A 83 -8.30 3.27 -2.81
N CYS A 84 -8.66 3.97 -1.73
CA CYS A 84 -8.46 5.40 -1.60
C CYS A 84 -6.96 5.78 -1.54
N ALA A 85 -6.16 5.07 -0.76
CA ALA A 85 -4.72 5.36 -0.60
C ALA A 85 -3.82 4.60 -1.59
N LYS A 86 -4.37 3.63 -2.35
CA LYS A 86 -3.65 2.74 -3.25
C LYS A 86 -2.72 3.43 -4.26
N PRO A 87 -3.06 4.56 -4.90
CA PRO A 87 -2.15 5.22 -5.83
C PRO A 87 -0.83 5.65 -5.16
N ALA A 88 -0.90 6.31 -4.01
CA ALA A 88 0.27 6.76 -3.24
C ALA A 88 1.01 5.57 -2.62
N MET A 89 0.28 4.58 -2.11
CA MET A 89 0.86 3.32 -1.61
C MET A 89 1.71 2.63 -2.69
N ASN A 90 1.22 2.54 -3.93
CA ASN A 90 1.94 1.91 -5.02
C ASN A 90 3.21 2.69 -5.40
N GLN A 91 3.16 4.03 -5.40
CA GLN A 91 4.34 4.86 -5.66
C GLN A 91 5.43 4.59 -4.62
N TYR A 92 5.07 4.61 -3.34
CA TYR A 92 5.99 4.27 -2.26
C TYR A 92 6.59 2.88 -2.42
N LEU A 93 5.78 1.86 -2.71
CA LEU A 93 6.27 0.49 -2.89
C LEU A 93 7.26 0.36 -4.06
N VAL A 94 7.04 1.09 -5.15
CA VAL A 94 7.97 1.14 -6.28
C VAL A 94 9.29 1.80 -5.86
N SER A 95 9.24 2.98 -5.24
CA SER A 95 10.43 3.69 -4.81
C SER A 95 11.22 2.94 -3.73
N ALA A 96 10.53 2.29 -2.80
CA ALA A 96 11.14 1.40 -1.81
C ALA A 96 11.81 0.18 -2.48
N SER A 97 11.21 -0.39 -3.52
CA SER A 97 11.83 -1.49 -4.28
C SER A 97 13.07 -1.04 -5.05
N ILE A 98 13.06 0.16 -5.62
CA ILE A 98 14.23 0.74 -6.28
C ILE A 98 15.35 0.96 -5.25
N LEU A 99 15.03 1.52 -4.08
CA LEU A 99 16.01 1.70 -3.01
C LEU A 99 16.59 0.36 -2.54
N ALA A 100 15.76 -0.68 -2.40
CA ALA A 100 16.22 -2.00 -2.00
C ALA A 100 17.23 -2.61 -2.99
N HIS A 101 17.14 -2.24 -4.27
CA HIS A 101 18.10 -2.66 -5.29
C HIS A 101 19.45 -1.94 -5.16
N TYR A 102 19.44 -0.61 -5.02
CA TYR A 102 20.68 0.20 -5.00
C TYR A 102 21.32 0.35 -3.62
N ALA A 103 20.55 0.22 -2.54
CA ALA A 103 21.02 0.35 -1.16
C ALA A 103 20.19 -0.51 -0.18
N PRO A 104 20.38 -1.84 -0.20
CA PRO A 104 19.60 -2.78 0.62
C PRO A 104 19.67 -2.48 2.13
N GLU A 105 20.83 -2.07 2.64
CA GLU A 105 21.00 -1.68 4.06
C GLU A 105 20.15 -0.47 4.45
N LYS A 106 19.97 0.48 3.53
CA LYS A 106 19.10 1.66 3.76
C LYS A 106 17.63 1.28 3.67
N ALA A 107 17.28 0.36 2.77
CA ALA A 107 15.92 -0.13 2.62
C ALA A 107 15.42 -0.93 3.83
N GLU A 108 16.31 -1.61 4.57
CA GLU A 108 15.95 -2.33 5.79
C GLU A 108 15.33 -1.42 6.86
N GLY A 109 15.77 -0.17 6.94
CA GLY A 109 15.17 0.83 7.84
C GLY A 109 13.71 1.16 7.49
N LEU A 110 13.37 1.15 6.20
CA LEU A 110 12.02 1.43 5.69
C LEU A 110 11.12 0.18 5.70
N SER A 111 11.70 -1.01 5.53
CA SER A 111 10.95 -2.27 5.45
C SER A 111 10.18 -2.59 6.73
N LYS A 112 10.70 -2.18 7.89
CA LYS A 112 10.02 -2.33 9.20
C LYS A 112 8.71 -1.56 9.28
N GLY A 113 8.55 -0.47 8.52
CA GLY A 113 7.30 0.26 8.36
C GLY A 113 6.45 -0.20 7.17
N GLY A 114 7.02 -0.97 6.24
CA GLY A 114 6.34 -1.41 5.02
C GLY A 114 5.10 -2.26 5.25
N SER A 115 5.05 -3.03 6.36
CA SER A 115 3.86 -3.80 6.74
C SER A 115 2.66 -2.93 7.11
N LEU A 116 2.89 -1.72 7.64
CA LEU A 116 1.84 -0.75 7.92
C LEU A 116 1.27 -0.17 6.63
N VAL A 117 2.14 0.09 5.64
CA VAL A 117 1.73 0.63 4.33
C VAL A 117 0.80 -0.32 3.58
N ILE A 118 1.00 -1.64 3.72
CA ILE A 118 0.17 -2.66 3.05
C ILE A 118 -0.91 -3.26 3.96
N TYR A 119 -1.12 -2.73 5.16
CA TYR A 119 -2.01 -3.33 6.17
C TYR A 119 -3.44 -3.52 5.64
N ASP A 120 -4.03 -2.47 5.07
CA ASP A 120 -5.39 -2.54 4.54
C ASP A 120 -5.49 -3.51 3.36
N ALA A 121 -4.46 -3.59 2.51
CA ALA A 121 -4.41 -4.56 1.42
C ALA A 121 -4.44 -6.00 1.95
N ILE A 122 -3.63 -6.30 2.97
CA ILE A 122 -3.64 -7.62 3.65
C ILE A 122 -5.03 -7.90 4.22
N LYS A 123 -5.63 -6.94 4.92
CA LYS A 123 -6.96 -7.11 5.52
C LYS A 123 -8.05 -7.34 4.48
N VAL A 124 -7.98 -6.69 3.31
CA VAL A 124 -8.89 -6.98 2.19
C VAL A 124 -8.75 -8.43 1.75
N PHE A 125 -7.53 -8.95 1.61
CA PHE A 125 -7.29 -10.34 1.23
C PHE A 125 -7.76 -11.34 2.29
N GLU A 126 -7.65 -11.01 3.58
CA GLU A 126 -8.17 -11.83 4.69
C GLU A 126 -9.71 -11.86 4.71
N LEU A 127 -10.36 -10.73 4.43
CA LEU A 127 -11.82 -10.60 4.51
C LEU A 127 -12.54 -11.07 3.24
N ALA A 128 -11.88 -11.01 2.07
CA ALA A 128 -12.49 -11.33 0.78
C ALA A 128 -13.06 -12.75 0.69
N PRO A 129 -12.39 -13.83 1.18
CA PRO A 129 -12.96 -15.18 1.14
C PRO A 129 -14.30 -15.27 1.87
N ARG A 130 -14.35 -14.75 3.11
CA ARG A 130 -15.56 -14.73 3.94
C ARG A 130 -16.67 -13.88 3.30
N TYR A 131 -16.31 -12.72 2.74
CA TYR A 131 -17.28 -11.91 2.00
C TYR A 131 -17.83 -12.66 0.80
N ASN A 132 -17.00 -13.43 0.08
CA ASN A 132 -17.38 -14.20 -1.10
C ASN A 132 -18.27 -15.41 -0.80
N GLU A 133 -18.33 -15.87 0.46
CA GLU A 133 -19.27 -16.89 0.92
C GLU A 133 -20.71 -16.37 1.05
N LEU A 134 -20.92 -15.05 1.04
CA LEU A 134 -22.26 -14.47 1.00
C LEU A 134 -22.99 -14.86 -0.30
N PRO A 135 -24.32 -15.05 -0.27
CA PRO A 135 -25.10 -15.35 -1.47
C PRO A 135 -24.82 -14.37 -2.61
N ALA A 136 -24.70 -14.87 -3.84
CA ALA A 136 -24.31 -14.05 -5.00
C ALA A 136 -25.21 -12.82 -5.18
N GLY A 137 -26.54 -13.00 -5.11
CA GLY A 137 -27.50 -11.88 -5.20
C GLY A 137 -27.36 -10.85 -4.06
N THR A 138 -26.90 -11.26 -2.88
CA THR A 138 -26.57 -10.34 -1.78
C THR A 138 -25.33 -9.52 -2.13
N ARG A 139 -24.26 -10.17 -2.63
CA ARG A 139 -23.01 -9.49 -3.02
C ARG A 139 -23.23 -8.52 -4.18
N GLU A 140 -24.05 -8.89 -5.16
CA GLU A 140 -24.42 -8.03 -6.30
C GLU A 140 -25.13 -6.77 -5.83
N LYS A 141 -26.17 -6.91 -4.98
CA LYS A 141 -26.88 -5.76 -4.40
C LYS A 141 -25.95 -4.86 -3.58
N LEU A 142 -25.09 -5.44 -2.74
CA LEU A 142 -24.09 -4.67 -1.99
C LEU A 142 -23.09 -3.95 -2.92
N GLY A 143 -22.77 -4.55 -4.06
CA GLY A 143 -21.87 -3.97 -5.06
C GLY A 143 -22.43 -2.73 -5.78
N THR A 144 -23.75 -2.53 -5.79
CA THR A 144 -24.39 -1.35 -6.37
C THR A 144 -24.56 -0.19 -5.38
N VAL A 145 -24.17 -0.39 -4.13
CA VAL A 145 -24.30 0.62 -3.07
C VAL A 145 -23.06 1.51 -3.08
N ASP A 146 -23.17 2.70 -3.68
CA ASP A 146 -22.03 3.59 -3.89
C ASP A 146 -21.35 4.05 -2.59
N VAL A 147 -22.10 4.25 -1.50
CA VAL A 147 -21.52 4.69 -0.22
C VAL A 147 -20.63 3.62 0.43
N LEU A 148 -20.87 2.32 0.16
CA LEU A 148 -19.98 1.25 0.62
C LEU A 148 -18.65 1.22 -0.16
N ARG A 149 -18.56 1.90 -1.30
CA ARG A 149 -17.35 1.97 -2.14
C ARG A 149 -16.44 3.16 -1.78
N LYS A 150 -16.84 3.98 -0.81
CA LYS A 150 -16.13 5.18 -0.37
C LYS A 150 -15.70 5.03 1.10
N PRO A 151 -14.66 5.74 1.57
CA PRO A 151 -14.28 5.71 2.97
C PRO A 151 -15.47 6.03 3.88
N PHE A 152 -15.64 5.24 4.92
CA PHE A 152 -16.65 5.46 5.95
C PHE A 152 -16.13 5.03 7.31
N ASN A 153 -16.61 5.72 8.34
CA ASN A 153 -16.16 5.50 9.69
C ASN A 153 -16.92 4.31 10.29
N ILE A 154 -16.22 3.20 10.54
CA ILE A 154 -16.84 1.95 11.04
C ILE A 154 -17.56 2.16 12.36
N ILE A 155 -16.96 2.90 13.30
CA ILE A 155 -17.50 3.07 14.66
C ILE A 155 -18.82 3.85 14.60
N SER A 156 -18.81 5.06 14.04
CA SER A 156 -20.04 5.87 13.92
C SER A 156 -21.10 5.19 13.05
N SER A 157 -20.69 4.39 12.06
CA SER A 157 -21.63 3.63 11.24
C SER A 157 -22.25 2.47 12.01
N ALA A 158 -21.49 1.79 12.86
CA ALA A 158 -22.00 0.71 13.70
C ALA A 158 -23.01 1.25 14.72
N ASP A 159 -22.68 2.37 15.36
CA ASP A 159 -23.59 3.09 16.25
C ASP A 159 -24.87 3.52 15.53
N ASN A 160 -24.75 4.05 14.31
CA ASN A 160 -25.92 4.49 13.54
C ASN A 160 -26.82 3.32 13.10
N LEU A 161 -26.24 2.13 12.93
CA LEU A 161 -26.91 0.92 12.45
C LEU A 161 -27.37 -0.02 13.58
N ASP A 162 -27.11 0.33 14.84
CA ASP A 162 -27.36 -0.48 16.03
C ASP A 162 -26.69 -1.89 15.96
N ILE A 163 -25.39 -1.94 15.62
CA ILE A 163 -24.58 -3.17 15.36
C ILE A 163 -23.51 -3.44 16.42
#